data_AF-A0A7C6V298-F1
#
_entry.id   AF-A0A7C6V298-F1
#
_cell.length_a   1.000
_cell.length_b   1.000
_cell.length_c   1.000
_cell.angle_alpha   90.00
_cell.angle_beta   90.00
_cell.angle_gamma   90.00
#
_symmetry.space_group_name_H-M   'P 1'
#
loop_
_entity.id
_entity.type
_entity.pdbx_description
1 polymer ?
#
loop_
_entity_poly.entity_id
_entity_poly.type
_entity_poly.pdbx_seq_one_letter_code
_entity_poly.pdbx_strand_id
1 'polypeptide(L)' 'MNRIIEVIYEDNVLKPLKPIKGLKKNERTWVIICPHPKKKALRELVGTLSSEEAEEMQKLIDEEFEKIEGEW' A
#
# COMPACT_ATOMS: atom_id res chain seq x y z
N MET A 1 18.61 -10.28 -10.49
CA MET A 1 18.37 -9.13 -9.61
C MET A 1 17.22 -8.32 -10.20
N ASN A 2 16.08 -8.25 -9.51
CA ASN A 2 14.90 -7.58 -10.05
C ASN A 2 14.97 -6.09 -9.73
N ARG A 3 14.69 -5.23 -10.72
CA ARG A 3 14.65 -3.78 -10.55
C ARG A 3 13.33 -3.23 -11.07
N ILE A 4 12.78 -2.26 -10.35
CA ILE A 4 11.61 -1.50 -10.80
C ILE A 4 12.11 -0.35 -11.66
N ILE A 5 11.48 -0.15 -12.81
CA ILE A 5 11.82 0.92 -13.76
C ILE A 5 10.63 1.86 -13.82
N GLU A 6 10.86 3.14 -13.59
CA GLU A 6 9.85 4.16 -13.74
C GLU A 6 9.62 4.47 -15.21
N VAL A 7 8.34 4.45 -15.60
CA VAL A 7 7.88 4.63 -16.98
C VAL A 7 6.66 5.52 -17.01
N ILE A 8 6.51 6.27 -18.09
CA ILE A 8 5.27 6.92 -18.49
C ILE A 8 4.60 6.04 -19.54
N TYR A 9 3.33 5.74 -19.35
CA TYR A 9 2.53 5.04 -20.35
C TYR A 9 1.73 6.05 -21.17
N GLU A 10 2.07 6.18 -22.45
CA GLU A 10 1.47 7.13 -23.39
C GLU A 10 1.48 6.53 -24.79
N ASP A 11 0.40 6.71 -25.56
CA ASP A 11 0.25 6.20 -26.94
C ASP A 11 0.49 4.69 -27.09
N ASN A 12 0.10 3.89 -26.08
CA ASN A 12 0.38 2.44 -26.00
C ASN A 12 1.88 2.08 -25.92
N VAL A 13 2.74 3.03 -25.58
CA VAL A 13 4.20 2.82 -25.41
C VAL A 13 4.61 3.07 -23.96
N LEU A 14 5.43 2.18 -23.41
CA LEU A 14 6.09 2.36 -22.11
C LEU A 14 7.38 3.15 -22.31
N LYS A 15 7.36 4.44 -21.95
CA LYS A 15 8.49 5.37 -22.11
C LYS A 15 9.26 5.45 -20.78
N PRO A 16 10.46 4.85 -20.65
CA PRO A 16 11.22 4.93 -19.41
C PRO A 16 11.77 6.33 -19.19
N LEU A 17 11.73 6.81 -17.94
CA LEU A 17 12.26 8.13 -17.58
C LEU A 17 13.78 8.21 -17.72
N LYS A 18 14.47 7.07 -17.63
CA LYS A 18 15.92 6.94 -17.75
C LYS A 18 16.28 5.74 -18.64
N PRO A 19 17.40 5.79 -19.37
CA PRO A 19 17.89 4.64 -20.14
C PRO A 19 18.06 3.40 -19.27
N ILE A 20 17.51 2.28 -19.75
CA ILE A 20 17.57 1.00 -19.05
C ILE A 20 18.92 0.36 -19.32
N LYS A 21 19.87 0.49 -18.38
CA LYS A 21 21.21 -0.12 -18.51
C LYS A 21 21.10 -1.63 -18.75
N GLY A 22 21.69 -2.12 -19.82
CA GLY A 22 21.72 -3.55 -20.16
C GLY A 22 20.60 -4.03 -21.07
N LEU A 23 19.70 -3.15 -21.52
CA LEU A 23 18.71 -3.47 -22.55
C LEU A 23 19.16 -2.89 -23.90
N LYS A 24 19.28 -3.73 -24.91
CA LYS A 24 19.70 -3.34 -26.27
C LYS A 24 18.51 -2.87 -27.09
N LYS A 25 18.79 -2.09 -28.14
CA LYS A 25 17.79 -1.72 -29.14
C LYS A 25 17.20 -3.00 -29.76
N ASN A 26 15.87 -3.07 -29.84
CA ASN A 26 15.10 -4.20 -30.39
C ASN A 26 15.25 -5.52 -29.62
N GLU A 27 15.74 -5.49 -28.39
CA GLU A 27 15.77 -6.69 -27.55
C GLU A 27 14.36 -7.04 -27.08
N ARG A 28 13.92 -8.27 -27.33
CA ARG A 28 12.65 -8.77 -26.80
C ARG A 28 12.79 -8.94 -25.28
N THR A 29 11.90 -8.31 -24.53
CA THR A 29 11.93 -8.35 -23.06
C THR A 29 10.53 -8.62 -22.51
N TRP A 30 10.48 -8.99 -21.23
CA TRP A 30 9.23 -9.20 -20.49
C TRP A 30 8.97 -8.01 -19.58
N VAL A 31 7.71 -7.59 -19.51
CA VAL A 31 7.28 -6.50 -18.62
C VAL A 31 6.27 -7.05 -17.64
N ILE A 32 6.41 -6.68 -16.37
CA ILE A 32 5.45 -6.97 -15.32
C ILE A 32 4.73 -5.66 -14.99
N ILE A 33 3.40 -5.65 -15.13
CA ILE A 33 2.57 -4.50 -14.80
C ILE A 33 2.06 -4.68 -13.38
N CYS A 34 2.61 -3.90 -12.46
CA CYS A 34 2.13 -3.84 -11.08
C CYS A 34 1.22 -2.62 -10.92
N PRO A 35 -0.11 -2.77 -10.78
CA PRO A 35 -0.97 -1.64 -10.50
C PRO A 35 -0.54 -1.00 -9.19
N HIS A 36 -0.26 0.30 -9.20
CA HIS A 36 0.06 1.00 -7.96
C HIS A 36 -1.19 0.94 -7.06
N PRO A 37 -1.05 0.50 -5.79
CA PRO A 37 -2.19 0.46 -4.89
C PRO A 37 -2.76 1.87 -4.78
N LYS A 38 -4.01 2.06 -5.22
CA LYS A 38 -4.70 3.33 -5.04
C LYS A 38 -4.79 3.55 -3.53
N LYS A 39 -4.07 4.54 -3.01
CA LYS A 39 -4.16 4.98 -1.61
C LYS A 39 -5.59 5.42 -1.20
N LYS A 40 -6.57 5.38 -2.11
CA LYS A 40 -7.97 5.67 -1.84
C LYS A 40 -8.51 4.84 -0.68
N ALA A 41 -8.25 3.53 -0.67
CA ALA A 41 -8.66 2.65 0.43
C ALA A 41 -8.01 3.04 1.77
N LEU A 42 -6.72 3.42 1.78
CA LEU A 42 -6.05 3.89 2.99
C LEU A 42 -6.57 5.25 3.45
N ARG A 43 -6.89 6.17 2.53
CA ARG A 43 -7.46 7.49 2.85
C ARG A 43 -8.88 7.41 3.38
N GLU A 44 -9.66 6.42 2.94
CA GLU A 44 -10.99 6.11 3.48
C GLU A 44 -10.92 5.47 4.87
N LEU A 45 -9.76 4.92 5.26
CA LEU A 45 -9.48 4.39 6.60
C LEU A 45 -8.83 5.43 7.55
N VAL A 46 -8.53 6.64 7.09
CA VAL A 46 -8.04 7.72 7.97
C VAL A 46 -9.24 8.37 8.64
N GLY A 47 -9.62 7.84 9.79
CA GLY A 47 -10.39 8.56 10.82
C GLY A 47 -9.44 9.01 11.92
N THR A 48 -9.55 10.26 12.36
CA THR A 48 -8.91 10.71 13.60
C THR A 48 -9.90 10.51 14.73
N LEU A 49 -9.51 9.74 15.74
CA LEU A 49 -10.27 9.62 16.98
C LEU A 49 -9.90 10.81 17.87
N SER A 50 -10.90 11.55 18.34
CA SER A 50 -10.67 12.53 19.41
C SER A 50 -10.24 11.80 20.69
N SER A 51 -9.59 12.51 21.61
CA SER A 51 -9.16 11.91 22.88
C SER A 51 -10.35 11.38 23.71
N GLU A 52 -11.51 12.02 23.60
CA GLU A 52 -12.75 11.61 24.26
C GLU A 52 -13.28 10.30 23.67
N GLU A 53 -13.42 10.22 22.34
CA GLU A 53 -13.85 8.98 21.66
C GLU A 53 -12.87 7.82 21.90
N ALA A 54 -11.57 8.12 22.04
CA ALA A 54 -10.55 7.14 22.38
C ALA A 54 -10.72 6.59 23.80
N GLU A 55 -11.04 7.45 24.76
CA GLU A 55 -11.26 7.07 26.15
C GLU A 55 -12.55 6.26 26.32
N GLU A 56 -13.62 6.63 25.62
CA GLU A 56 -14.87 5.86 25.58
C GLU A 56 -14.68 4.48 24.98
N MET A 57 -13.95 4.39 23.86
CA MET A 57 -13.65 3.12 23.21
C MET A 57 -12.78 2.21 24.10
N GLN A 58 -11.79 2.79 24.79
CA GLN A 58 -10.96 2.05 25.73
C GLN A 58 -11.78 1.50 26.90
N LYS A 59 -12.66 2.31 27.51
CA LYS A 59 -13.55 1.86 28.59
C LYS A 59 -14.44 0.69 28.16
N LEU A 60 -14.98 0.74 26.94
CA LEU A 60 -15.80 -0.34 26.40
C LEU A 60 -14.99 -1.62 26.18
N ILE A 61 -13.74 -1.52 25.70
CA ILE A 61 -12.85 -2.67 25.56
C ILE A 61 -12.55 -3.28 26.93
N ASP A 62 -12.26 -2.46 27.93
CA ASP A 62 -11.95 -2.94 29.28
C ASP A 62 -13.17 -3.63 29.90
N GLU A 63 -14.37 -3.06 29.78
CA GLU A 63 -15.61 -3.66 30.29
C GLU A 63 -15.92 -5.05 29.70
N GLU A 64 -15.66 -5.23 28.41
CA GLU A 64 -15.97 -6.43 27.64
C GLU A 64 -14.86 -7.50 27.69
N PHE A 65 -13.59 -7.08 27.75
CA PHE A 65 -12.44 -7.97 27.56
C PHE A 65 -11.45 -8.01 28.73
N GLU A 66 -11.53 -7.10 29.72
CA GLU A 66 -10.67 -7.14 30.92
C GLU A 66 -11.09 -8.24 31.90
N LYS A 67 -12.32 -8.77 31.75
CA LYS A 67 -12.77 -9.98 32.46
C LYS A 67 -12.16 -11.21 31.80
N ILE A 68 -10.93 -11.53 32.19
CA ILE A 68 -10.33 -12.82 31.89
C ILE A 68 -11.14 -13.90 32.63
N GLU A 69 -12.08 -14.55 31.95
CA GLU A 69 -12.71 -15.76 32.46
C GLU A 69 -11.76 -16.96 32.28
N GLY A 70 -10.92 -17.22 33.28
CA GLY A 70 -10.15 -18.47 33.40
C GLY A 70 -8.75 -18.32 34.00
N GLU A 71 -8.31 -19.35 34.74
CA GLU A 71 -6.90 -19.55 35.08
C GLU A 71 -6.15 -20.06 33.84
N TRP A 72 -5.16 -19.31 33.36
CA TRP A 72 -4.26 -19.72 32.28
C TRP A 72 -3.18 -20.70 32.77
#